data_AF-A0A3D0PX20-F1
#
_entry.id   AF-A0A3D0PX20-F1
#
_cell.length_a   1.000
_cell.length_b   1.000
_cell.length_c   1.000
_cell.angle_alpha   90.00
_cell.angle_beta   90.00
_cell.angle_gamma   90.00
#
_symmetry.space_group_name_H-M   'P 1'
#
loop_
_entity.id
_entity.type
_entity.pdbx_description
1 polymer ?
#
loop_
_entity_poly.entity_id
_entity_poly.type
_entity_poly.pdbx_seq_one_letter_code
_entity_poly.pdbx_strand_id
1 'polypeptide(L)'
;QFYDFDSKYMDSAASHVEVPASLPEETLNRVRETAKKAFVAVDGAGLSRVDTFVTKDGEVMVNEINTMPGFTPISMYPKAWEATGVNYTDLITTLIEGVLR
;
A
#
# COMPACT_ATOMS: atom_id res chain seq x y z
N GLN A 1 12.30 -13.29 -5.94
CA GLN A 1 12.40 -12.60 -7.24
C GLN A 1 12.16 -11.12 -6.97
N PHE A 2 12.95 -10.22 -7.57
CA PHE A 2 12.84 -8.78 -7.32
C PHE A 2 11.63 -8.21 -8.07
N TYR A 3 10.94 -7.23 -7.50
CA TYR A 3 9.74 -6.63 -8.10
C TYR A 3 10.17 -5.56 -9.13
N ASP A 4 10.39 -5.96 -10.37
CA ASP A 4 10.83 -5.09 -11.47
C ASP A 4 9.67 -4.57 -12.35
N PHE A 5 10.00 -3.76 -13.34
CA PHE A 5 9.03 -3.11 -14.23
C PHE A 5 8.18 -4.13 -15.00
N ASP A 6 8.79 -5.20 -15.50
CA ASP A 6 8.09 -6.25 -16.25
C ASP A 6 7.13 -7.03 -15.35
N SER A 7 7.51 -7.29 -14.10
CA SER A 7 6.63 -7.90 -13.10
C SER A 7 5.43 -7.01 -12.73
N LYS A 8 5.54 -5.68 -12.87
CA LYS A 8 4.46 -4.73 -12.59
C LYS A 8 3.40 -4.63 -13.70
N TYR A 9 3.74 -5.01 -14.95
CA TYR A 9 2.89 -4.69 -16.12
C TYR A 9 2.73 -5.81 -17.15
N MET A 10 3.60 -6.83 -17.19
CA MET A 10 3.66 -7.78 -18.30
C MET A 10 3.37 -9.24 -17.92
N ASP A 11 3.48 -9.63 -16.65
CA ASP A 11 3.29 -11.05 -16.29
C ASP A 11 2.57 -11.23 -14.95
N SER A 12 1.32 -11.71 -15.01
CA SER A 12 0.52 -12.05 -13.83
C SER A 12 1.07 -13.27 -13.06
N ALA A 13 2.05 -14.00 -13.63
CA ALA A 13 2.72 -15.12 -12.98
C ALA A 13 3.98 -14.72 -12.18
N ALA A 14 4.54 -13.52 -12.39
CA ALA A 14 5.78 -13.08 -11.75
C ALA A 14 5.61 -12.64 -10.28
N SER A 15 4.38 -12.29 -9.88
CA SER A 15 4.08 -11.96 -8.49
C SER A 15 2.67 -12.37 -8.06
N HIS A 16 2.58 -12.95 -6.87
CA HIS A 16 1.30 -13.22 -6.22
C HIS A 16 0.90 -12.02 -5.37
N VAL A 17 -0.26 -11.44 -5.69
CA VAL A 17 -0.85 -10.35 -4.91
C VAL A 17 -1.94 -10.96 -4.04
N GLU A 18 -1.81 -10.79 -2.74
CA GLU A 18 -2.78 -11.22 -1.76
C GLU A 18 -3.20 -10.01 -0.91
N VAL A 19 -4.50 -9.74 -0.85
CA VAL A 19 -5.06 -8.66 -0.04
C VAL A 19 -6.30 -9.19 0.70
N PRO A 20 -6.28 -9.26 2.05
CA PRO A 20 -5.15 -8.96 2.93
C PRO A 20 -3.99 -9.97 2.77
N ALA A 21 -2.76 -9.55 3.04
CA ALA A 21 -1.60 -10.46 3.00
C ALA A 21 -1.73 -11.57 4.04
N SER A 22 -1.39 -12.82 3.68
CA SER A 22 -1.34 -13.95 4.60
C SER A 22 -0.14 -13.84 5.55
N LEU A 23 -0.33 -13.06 6.60
CA LEU A 23 0.62 -12.84 7.69
C LEU A 23 -0.11 -12.90 9.03
N PRO A 24 0.60 -13.25 10.13
CA PRO A 24 0.04 -13.13 11.47
C PRO A 24 -0.50 -11.73 11.74
N GLU A 25 -1.61 -11.63 12.48
CA GLU A 25 -2.26 -10.36 12.79
C GLU A 25 -1.31 -9.34 13.44
N GLU A 26 -0.45 -9.82 14.34
CA GLU A 26 0.59 -8.99 14.97
C GLU A 26 1.52 -8.36 13.94
N THR A 27 1.99 -9.15 12.96
CA THR A 27 2.86 -8.67 11.87
C THR A 27 2.12 -7.68 10.98
N LEU A 28 0.85 -7.92 10.65
CA LEU A 28 0.03 -6.96 9.89
C LEU A 28 -0.12 -5.63 10.64
N ASN A 29 -0.31 -5.68 11.96
CA ASN A 29 -0.39 -4.48 12.78
C ASN A 29 0.95 -3.72 12.80
N ARG A 30 2.08 -4.44 12.89
CA ARG A 30 3.42 -3.83 12.77
C ARG A 30 3.63 -3.15 11.41
N VAL A 31 3.16 -3.75 10.31
CA VAL A 31 3.23 -3.13 8.97
C VAL A 31 2.43 -1.84 8.92
N ARG A 32 1.18 -1.85 9.42
CA ARG A 32 0.31 -0.66 9.46
C ARG A 32 0.93 0.46 10.29
N GLU A 33 1.44 0.15 11.48
CA GLU A 33 2.07 1.14 12.35
C GLU A 33 3.38 1.69 11.76
N THR A 34 4.17 0.84 11.09
CA THR A 34 5.38 1.28 10.38
C THR A 34 5.04 2.22 9.23
N ALA A 35 4.01 1.89 8.43
CA ALA A 35 3.54 2.75 7.34
C ALA A 35 3.05 4.12 7.85
N LYS A 36 2.25 4.15 8.93
CA LYS A 36 1.81 5.41 9.55
C LYS A 36 2.99 6.26 10.03
N LYS A 37 3.95 5.66 10.73
CA LYS A 37 5.15 6.36 11.20
C LYS A 37 5.98 6.92 10.06
N ALA A 38 6.16 6.15 8.98
CA ALA A 38 6.89 6.58 7.80
C ALA A 38 6.22 7.79 7.13
N PHE A 39 4.89 7.75 6.98
CA PHE A 39 4.10 8.85 6.43
C PHE A 39 4.23 10.15 7.25
N VAL A 40 4.11 10.05 8.57
CA VAL A 40 4.25 11.21 9.48
C VAL A 40 5.70 11.74 9.48
N ALA A 41 6.70 10.86 9.43
CA ALA A 41 8.11 11.25 9.48
C ALA A 41 8.54 12.09 8.26
N VAL A 42 7.82 12.00 7.14
CA VAL A 42 8.08 12.79 5.92
C VAL A 42 7.11 13.96 5.73
N ASP A 43 6.37 14.33 6.77
CA ASP A 43 5.33 15.37 6.73
C ASP A 43 4.30 15.10 5.61
N GLY A 44 3.91 13.84 5.46
CA GLY A 44 2.98 13.39 4.43
C GLY A 44 1.59 14.00 4.61
N ALA A 45 0.96 14.36 3.50
CA ALA A 45 -0.40 14.88 3.45
C ALA A 45 -1.23 14.19 2.35
N GLY A 46 -2.54 14.05 2.60
CA GLY A 46 -3.46 13.42 1.66
C GLY A 46 -3.29 11.91 1.57
N LEU A 47 -2.43 11.45 0.65
CA LEU A 47 -2.24 10.03 0.36
C LEU A 47 -0.77 9.62 0.29
N SER A 48 -0.53 8.35 0.58
CA SER A 48 0.70 7.67 0.19
C SER A 48 0.48 6.16 0.11
N ARG A 49 1.31 5.47 -0.67
CA ARG A 49 1.53 4.03 -0.51
C ARG A 49 2.93 3.84 0.08
N VAL A 50 3.01 3.28 1.28
CA VAL A 50 4.28 2.92 1.91
C VAL A 50 4.54 1.44 1.63
N ASP A 51 5.58 1.17 0.86
CA ASP A 51 5.97 -0.19 0.53
C ASP A 51 6.96 -0.69 1.59
N THR A 52 6.73 -1.90 2.08
CA THR A 52 7.54 -2.50 3.17
C THR A 52 8.02 -3.89 2.81
N PHE A 53 9.19 -4.26 3.34
CA PHE A 53 9.62 -5.65 3.43
C PHE A 53 9.32 -6.21 4.81
N VAL A 54 8.94 -7.49 4.87
CA VAL A 54 8.74 -8.23 6.11
C VAL A 54 9.73 -9.40 6.14
N THR A 55 10.56 -9.48 7.18
CA THR A 55 11.51 -10.59 7.35
C THR A 55 10.81 -11.84 7.88
N LYS A 56 11.50 -12.99 7.87
CA LYS A 56 10.96 -14.25 8.41
C LYS A 56 10.60 -14.16 9.89
N ASP A 57 11.31 -13.32 10.64
CA ASP A 57 11.10 -13.10 12.07
C ASP A 57 10.07 -11.99 12.34
N GLY A 58 9.40 -11.50 11.29
CA GLY A 58 8.35 -10.48 11.37
C GLY A 58 8.86 -9.05 11.52
N GLU A 59 10.15 -8.79 11.33
CA GLU A 59 10.66 -7.42 11.27
C GLU A 59 10.17 -6.70 10.02
N VAL A 60 9.77 -5.44 10.18
CA VAL A 60 9.23 -4.62 9.10
C VAL A 60 10.23 -3.52 8.76
N MET A 61 10.64 -3.46 7.50
CA MET A 61 11.52 -2.43 6.95
C MET A 61 10.77 -1.62 5.90
N VAL A 62 10.88 -0.30 5.95
CA VAL A 62 10.35 0.56 4.88
C VAL A 62 11.26 0.42 3.66
N ASN A 63 10.67 0.12 2.50
CA ASN A 63 11.36 0.14 1.22
C ASN A 63 11.32 1.55 0.62
N GLU A 64 10.11 2.04 0.35
CA GLU A 64 9.89 3.37 -0.23
C GLU A 64 8.53 3.95 0.18
N ILE A 65 8.40 5.27 0.02
CA ILE A 65 7.13 5.99 0.16
C ILE A 65 6.76 6.56 -1.21
N ASN A 66 5.61 6.14 -1.73
CA ASN A 66 5.04 6.67 -2.95
C ASN A 66 4.00 7.73 -2.59
N THR A 67 4.33 9.01 -2.77
CA THR A 67 3.43 10.15 -2.46
C THR A 67 2.33 10.34 -3.52
N MET A 68 2.48 9.72 -4.68
CA MET A 68 1.44 9.63 -5.71
C MET A 68 1.40 8.19 -6.26
N PRO A 69 0.71 7.27 -5.56
CA PRO A 69 0.62 5.89 -6.02
C PRO A 69 -0.23 5.78 -7.29
N GLY A 70 -0.05 4.71 -8.05
CA GLY A 70 -0.90 4.41 -9.21
C GLY A 70 -2.37 4.17 -8.82
N PHE A 71 -3.28 4.62 -9.67
CA PHE A 71 -4.73 4.46 -9.55
C PHE A 71 -5.34 3.61 -10.68
N THR A 72 -4.54 2.83 -11.41
CA THR A 72 -5.11 1.90 -12.40
C THR A 72 -5.87 0.77 -11.69
N PRO A 73 -6.81 0.07 -12.35
CA PRO A 73 -7.56 -1.04 -11.73
C PRO A 73 -6.68 -2.17 -11.17
N ILE A 74 -5.45 -2.31 -11.68
CA ILE A 74 -4.50 -3.31 -11.19
C ILE A 74 -3.58 -2.79 -10.07
N SER A 75 -3.57 -1.48 -9.81
CA SER A 75 -2.70 -0.84 -8.83
C SER A 75 -3.03 -1.26 -7.40
N MET A 76 -1.98 -1.39 -6.57
CA MET A 76 -2.13 -1.87 -5.19
C MET A 76 -2.84 -0.89 -4.27
N TYR A 77 -2.74 0.41 -4.49
CA TYR A 77 -3.33 1.41 -3.58
C TYR A 77 -4.87 1.31 -3.56
N PRO A 78 -5.60 1.37 -4.70
CA PRO A 78 -7.05 1.16 -4.67
C PRO A 78 -7.48 -0.23 -4.18
N LYS A 79 -6.75 -1.30 -4.55
CA LYS A 79 -7.05 -2.67 -4.09
C LYS A 79 -6.95 -2.82 -2.57
N ALA A 80 -5.98 -2.17 -1.94
CA ALA A 80 -5.83 -2.22 -0.49
C ALA A 80 -7.01 -1.55 0.24
N TRP A 81 -7.54 -0.45 -0.30
CA TRP A 81 -8.74 0.23 0.21
C TRP A 81 -10.03 -0.55 -0.04
N GLU A 82 -10.14 -1.20 -1.20
CA GLU A 82 -11.30 -2.05 -1.51
C GLU A 82 -11.43 -3.21 -0.52
N ALA A 83 -10.30 -3.81 -0.12
CA ALA A 83 -10.27 -4.85 0.91
C ALA A 83 -10.70 -4.35 2.31
N THR A 84 -10.72 -3.04 2.55
CA THR A 84 -11.31 -2.45 3.76
C THR A 84 -12.78 -2.06 3.59
N GLY A 85 -13.38 -2.33 2.43
CA GLY A 85 -14.76 -1.96 2.09
C GLY A 85 -14.92 -0.56 1.48
N VAL A 86 -13.83 0.15 1.20
CA VAL A 86 -13.88 1.48 0.55
C VAL A 86 -13.70 1.27 -0.95
N ASN A 87 -14.78 1.44 -1.71
CA ASN A 87 -14.70 1.30 -3.16
C ASN A 87 -13.90 2.44 -3.81
N TYR A 88 -13.56 2.26 -5.08
CA TYR A 88 -12.74 3.20 -5.85
C TYR A 88 -13.31 4.62 -5.89
N THR A 89 -14.63 4.76 -6.10
CA THR A 89 -15.30 6.07 -6.17
C THR A 89 -15.28 6.77 -4.81
N ASP A 90 -15.56 6.04 -3.73
CA ASP A 90 -15.55 6.57 -2.37
C ASP A 90 -14.15 7.00 -1.94
N LEU A 91 -13.12 6.25 -2.35
CA LEU A 91 -11.72 6.61 -2.11
C LEU A 91 -11.37 7.94 -2.79
N ILE A 92 -11.68 8.09 -4.08
CA ILE A 92 -11.41 9.35 -4.81
C ILE A 92 -12.17 10.50 -4.17
N THR A 93 -13.44 10.28 -3.83
CA THR A 93 -14.29 11.29 -3.19
C THR A 93 -13.68 11.76 -1.87
N THR A 94 -13.25 10.82 -1.02
CA THR A 94 -12.60 11.11 0.26
C THR A 94 -11.33 11.93 0.08
N LEU A 95 -10.50 11.62 -0.92
CA LEU A 95 -9.28 12.36 -1.20
C LEU A 95 -9.55 13.79 -1.68
N ILE A 96 -10.57 13.99 -2.53
CA ILE A 96 -10.99 15.32 -3.00
C ILE A 96 -11.55 16.13 -1.82
N GLU A 97 -12.43 15.55 -1.02
CA GLU A 97 -12.99 16.24 0.15
C GLU A 97 -11.93 16.60 1.19
N GLY A 98 -10.92 15.76 1.35
CA GLY A 98 -9.82 15.97 2.30
C GLY A 98 -8.96 17.18 1.98
N VAL A 99 -8.82 17.59 0.71
CA VAL A 99 -8.04 18.77 0.32
C VAL A 99 -8.85 20.07 0.30
N LEU A 100 -10.18 19.98 0.41
CA LEU A 100 -11.08 21.14 0.46
C LEU A 100 -11.30 21.68 1.88
N ARG A 101 -10.78 21.00 2.89
CA ARG A 101 -10.84 21.37 4.31
C ARG A 101 -9.53 22.01 4.75
#